data_AF-A0A7X6HNE3-F1
#
_entry.id   AF-A0A7X6HNE3-F1
#
_cell.length_a   1.000
_cell.length_b   1.000
_cell.length_c   1.000
_cell.angle_alpha   90.00
_cell.angle_beta   90.00
_cell.angle_gamma   90.00
#
_symmetry.space_group_name_H-M   'P 1'
#
loop_
_entity.id
_entity.type
_entity.pdbx_description
1 polymer ?
#
loop_
_entity_poly.entity_id
_entity_poly.type
_entity_poly.pdbx_seq_one_letter_code
_entity_poly.pdbx_strand_id
1 'polypeptide(L)' 'MKYPLQTQSQPVVGEAAKKLIEAIESGRAITNQRALNLAKRIADRRHQAKKNTQSK' A
#
# COMPACT_ATOMS: atom_id res chain seq x y z
N MET A 1 -4.08 19.57 -3.52
CA MET A 1 -5.00 18.41 -3.58
C MET A 1 -6.42 18.92 -3.37
N LYS A 2 -7.36 18.58 -4.24
CA LYS A 2 -8.77 19.01 -4.16
C LYS A 2 -9.55 17.91 -3.42
N TYR A 3 -9.84 18.12 -2.14
CA TYR A 3 -10.78 17.26 -1.42
C TYR A 3 -12.20 17.84 -1.59
N PRO A 4 -13.24 17.02 -1.84
CA PRO A 4 -14.62 17.50 -1.89
C PRO A 4 -14.97 18.32 -0.64
N LEU A 5 -15.79 19.37 -0.80
CA LEU A 5 -16.20 20.28 0.28
C LEU A 5 -16.82 19.57 1.51
N GLN A 6 -17.25 18.31 1.33
CA GLN A 6 -17.89 17.47 2.35
C GLN A 6 -16.97 16.35 2.87
N THR A 7 -15.66 16.43 2.63
CA THR A 7 -14.72 15.43 3.16
C THR A 7 -14.59 15.63 4.66
N GLN A 8 -15.33 14.83 5.43
CA GLN A 8 -15.21 14.80 6.88
C GLN A 8 -14.07 13.86 7.27
N SER A 9 -13.18 14.36 8.13
CA SER A 9 -12.16 13.51 8.75
C SER A 9 -12.83 12.50 9.68
N GLN A 10 -12.71 11.21 9.37
CA GLN A 10 -13.14 10.16 10.28
C GLN A 10 -12.00 9.78 11.22
N PRO A 11 -12.20 9.83 12.54
CA PRO A 11 -11.19 9.37 13.49
C PRO A 11 -11.00 7.86 13.37
N VAL A 12 -9.75 7.42 13.38
CA VAL A 12 -9.42 5.99 13.42
C VAL A 12 -9.46 5.54 14.87
N VAL A 13 -10.44 4.72 15.24
CA VAL A 13 -10.69 4.27 16.61
C VAL A 13 -10.76 2.74 16.72
N GLY A 14 -10.61 2.22 17.94
CA GLY A 14 -10.76 0.80 18.25
C GLY A 14 -9.65 -0.07 17.64
N GLU A 15 -10.04 -1.18 17.00
CA GLU A 15 -9.12 -2.17 16.45
C GLU A 15 -8.21 -1.58 15.35
N ALA A 16 -8.73 -0.64 14.55
CA ALA A 16 -7.96 0.03 13.51
C ALA A 16 -6.85 0.91 14.09
N ALA A 17 -7.10 1.57 15.23
CA ALA A 17 -6.09 2.35 15.94
C ALA A 17 -5.01 1.45 16.54
N LYS A 18 -5.39 0.29 17.10
CA LYS A 18 -4.43 -0.70 17.64
C LYS A 18 -3.48 -1.21 16.57
N LYS A 19 -4.00 -1.59 15.39
CA LYS A 19 -3.17 -2.01 14.25
C LYS A 19 -2.21 -0.92 13.77
N LEU A 20 -2.64 0.35 13.86
CA LEU A 20 -1.77 1.49 13.56
C LEU A 20 -0.60 1.60 14.52
N ILE A 21 -0.89 1.54 15.83
CA ILE A 21 0.11 1.64 16.89
C ILE A 21 1.11 0.47 16.81
N GLU A 22 0.61 -0.75 16.68
CA GLU A 22 1.46 -1.96 16.61
C GLU A 22 2.41 -1.92 15.39
N ALA A 23 1.94 -1.41 14.25
CA ALA A 23 2.78 -1.26 13.08
C ALA A 23 3.85 -0.18 13.25
N ILE A 24 3.52 0.95 13.90
CA ILE A 24 4.48 2.01 14.24
C ILE A 24 5.56 1.46 15.19
N GLU A 25 5.16 0.78 16.26
CA GLU A 25 6.07 0.21 17.26
C GLU A 25 6.98 -0.87 16.67
N SER A 26 6.47 -1.69 15.77
CA SER A 26 7.25 -2.75 15.10
C SER A 26 8.10 -2.25 13.92
N GLY A 27 8.04 -0.95 13.59
CA GLY A 27 8.69 -0.38 12.40
C GLY A 27 8.16 -0.97 11.08
N ARG A 28 6.96 -1.55 11.10
CA ARG A 28 6.34 -2.23 9.96
C ARG A 28 5.41 -1.27 9.22
N ALA A 29 5.35 -1.41 7.89
CA ALA A 29 4.42 -0.65 7.08
C ALA A 29 3.02 -1.29 7.09
N ILE A 30 1.98 -0.48 7.33
CA ILE A 30 0.59 -0.91 7.14
C ILE A 30 0.28 -0.80 5.66
N THR A 31 0.18 -1.94 5.02
CA THR A 31 -0.18 -2.00 3.60
C THR A 31 -1.67 -2.30 3.50
N ASN A 32 -2.39 -1.48 2.73
CA ASN A 32 -3.76 -1.83 2.34
C ASN A 32 -3.73 -2.76 1.13
N GLN A 33 -4.86 -3.42 0.85
CA GLN A 33 -4.95 -4.36 -0.27
C GLN A 33 -4.57 -3.72 -1.62
N ARG A 34 -4.86 -2.43 -1.79
CA ARG A 34 -4.49 -1.67 -3.00
C ARG A 34 -2.97 -1.54 -3.15
N ALA A 35 -2.26 -1.24 -2.07
CA ALA A 35 -0.80 -1.16 -2.06
C ALA A 35 -0.16 -2.53 -2.36
N LEU A 36 -0.70 -3.61 -1.78
CA LEU A 36 -0.26 -4.98 -2.08
C LEU A 36 -0.46 -5.34 -3.56
N ASN A 37 -1.65 -5.04 -4.10
CA ASN A 37 -1.95 -5.31 -5.52
C ASN A 37 -1.06 -4.49 -6.46
N LEU A 38 -0.74 -3.25 -6.11
CA LEU A 38 0.19 -2.42 -6.87
C LEU A 38 1.60 -3.00 -6.84
N ALA A 39 2.09 -3.42 -5.67
CA ALA A 39 3.41 -4.04 -5.52
C ALA A 39 3.54 -5.31 -6.38
N LYS A 40 2.53 -6.19 -6.37
CA LYS A 40 2.47 -7.38 -7.24
C LYS A 40 2.58 -7.01 -8.72
N ARG A 41 1.76 -6.07 -9.19
CA ARG A 41 1.80 -5.60 -10.59
C ARG A 41 3.17 -5.06 -11.00
N ILE A 42 3.85 -4.32 -10.10
CA ILE A 42 5.19 -3.79 -10.37
C ILE A 42 6.22 -4.92 -10.43
N ALA A 43 6.14 -5.89 -9.51
CA ALA A 43 7.00 -7.06 -9.52
C ALA A 43 6.84 -7.87 -10.82
N ASP A 44 5.61 -8.17 -11.22
CA ASP A 44 5.30 -8.89 -12.46
C ASP A 44 5.87 -8.18 -13.70
N ARG A 45 5.69 -6.85 -13.77
CA ARG A 45 6.26 -6.03 -14.84
C ARG A 45 7.78 -6.12 -14.90
N ARG A 46 8.45 -6.06 -13.74
CA ARG A 46 9.92 -6.18 -13.68
C ARG A 46 10.40 -7.58 -14.09
N HIS A 47 9.69 -8.63 -13.69
CA HIS A 47 10.00 -10.00 -14.10
C HIS A 47 9.85 -10.19 -15.61
N GLN A 48 8.80 -9.66 -16.22
CA GLN A 48 8.61 -9.70 -17.67
C GLN A 48 9.69 -8.92 -18.42
N ALA A 49 10.06 -7.74 -17.93
CA ALA A 49 11.14 -6.96 -18.51
C ALA A 49 12.46 -7.75 -18.55
N LYS A 50 12.84 -8.39 -17.44
CA LYS A 50 14.05 -9.25 -17.37
C LYS A 50 14.00 -10.44 -18.33
N LYS A 51 12.85 -11.13 -18.44
CA LYS A 51 12.68 -12.25 -19.38
C LYS A 51 12.86 -11.80 -20.84
N ASN A 52 12.36 -10.62 -21.18
CA ASN A 52 12.49 -10.08 -22.53
C ASN A 52 13.94 -9.64 -22.83
N THR A 53 14.70 -9.20 -21.83
CA THR A 53 16.13 -8.88 -21.98
C THR A 53 17.01 -10.12 -22.12
N GLN A 54 16.63 -11.27 -21.56
CA GLN A 54 17.38 -12.54 -21.71
C GLN A 54 17.06 -13.31 -23.01
N SER A 55 16.04 -12.88 -23.76
CA SER A 55 15.59 -13.52 -25.01
C SER A 55 16.10 -12.79 -26.27
N LYS A 56 16.97 -11.80 -26.12
CA LYS A 56 17.68 -11.10 -27.20
C LYS A 56 19.17 -11.36 -27.06
#